data_AF-A0AAI8TS47-F1
#
_entry.id   AF-A0AAI8TS47-F1
#
_cell.length_a   1.000
_cell.length_b   1.000
_cell.length_c   1.000
_cell.angle_alpha   90.00
_cell.angle_beta   90.00
_cell.angle_gamma   90.00
#
_symmetry.space_group_name_H-M   'P 1'
#
loop_
_entity.id
_entity.type
_entity.pdbx_description
1 polymer ?
#
loop_
_entity_poly.entity_id
_entity_poly.type
_entity_poly.pdbx_seq_one_letter_code
_entity_poly.pdbx_strand_id
1 'polypeptide(L)' 'MKQFPRTCRSGRHVLHTTDDVRPDGACIHCSRENQRRYMRSLVDARHKLAAIEAALA' A
#
# COMPACT_ATOMS: atom_id res chain seq x y z
N MET A 1 24.87 -9.25 -10.96
CA MET A 1 24.57 -8.17 -9.98
C MET A 1 23.28 -7.47 -10.42
N LYS A 2 22.31 -7.25 -9.52
CA LYS A 2 21.09 -6.50 -9.87
C LYS A 2 21.47 -5.03 -10.07
N GLN A 3 21.23 -4.46 -11.26
CA GLN A 3 21.52 -3.06 -11.56
C GLN A 3 20.53 -2.15 -10.84
N PHE A 4 21.06 -1.12 -10.17
CA PHE A 4 20.33 -0.03 -9.54
C PHE A 4 20.90 1.31 -10.04
N PRO A 5 20.10 2.39 -10.08
CA PRO A 5 18.68 2.45 -9.72
C PRO A 5 17.77 1.83 -10.81
N ARG A 6 16.60 1.32 -10.39
CA ARG A 6 15.57 0.83 -11.32
C ARG A 6 14.18 1.20 -10.83
N THR A 7 13.21 1.26 -11.72
CA THR A 7 11.81 1.51 -11.33
C THR A 7 11.14 0.21 -10.87
N CYS A 8 10.25 0.30 -9.89
CA CYS A 8 9.41 -0.81 -9.46
C CYS A 8 8.45 -1.26 -10.58
N ARG A 9 7.86 -2.46 -10.45
CA ARG A 9 6.93 -3.03 -11.45
C ARG A 9 5.73 -2.12 -11.76
N SER A 10 5.28 -1.32 -10.81
CA SER A 10 4.16 -0.39 -11.01
C SER A 10 4.57 0.92 -11.68
N GLY A 11 5.86 1.14 -11.95
CA GLY A 11 6.38 2.37 -12.54
C GLY A 11 6.46 3.57 -11.58
N ARG A 12 5.95 3.43 -10.34
CA ARG A 12 5.70 4.57 -9.44
C ARG A 12 6.81 4.91 -8.44
N HIS A 13 7.72 3.97 -8.19
CA HIS A 13 8.79 4.13 -7.20
C HIS A 13 10.13 3.78 -7.81
N VAL A 14 11.13 4.60 -7.53
CA VAL A 14 12.54 4.32 -7.86
C VAL A 14 13.12 3.48 -6.72
N LEU A 15 13.78 2.39 -7.08
CA LEU A 15 14.49 1.49 -6.18
C LEU A 15 15.97 1.83 -6.30
N HIS A 16 16.60 2.14 -5.17
CA HIS A 16 18.00 2.54 -5.10
C HIS A 16 18.90 1.40 -4.65
N THR A 17 18.34 0.47 -3.86
CA THR A 17 19.09 -0.65 -3.28
C THR A 17 18.29 -1.95 -3.33
N THR A 18 18.95 -3.06 -3.00
CA THR A 18 18.28 -4.34 -2.81
C THR A 18 17.26 -4.33 -1.67
N ASP A 19 17.43 -3.45 -0.69
CA ASP A 19 16.57 -3.35 0.50
C ASP A 19 15.20 -2.72 0.17
N ASP A 20 15.09 -2.03 -0.96
CA ASP A 20 13.83 -1.51 -1.48
C ASP A 20 12.93 -2.61 -2.09
N VAL A 21 13.45 -3.85 -2.14
CA VAL A 21 12.80 -5.03 -2.69
C VAL A 21 12.61 -6.07 -1.60
N ARG A 22 11.37 -6.52 -1.44
CA ARG A 22 11.01 -7.61 -0.54
C ARG A 22 11.59 -8.95 -1.06
N PRO A 23 11.70 -9.99 -0.21
CA PRO A 23 12.19 -11.30 -0.63
C PRO A 23 11.39 -11.94 -1.79
N ASP A 24 10.10 -11.63 -1.88
CA ASP A 24 9.19 -12.05 -2.97
C ASP A 24 9.37 -11.26 -4.28
N GLY A 25 10.32 -10.31 -4.32
CA GLY A 25 10.58 -9.45 -5.47
C GLY A 25 9.67 -8.21 -5.57
N ALA A 26 8.74 -8.02 -4.63
CA ALA A 26 7.85 -6.88 -4.62
C ALA A 26 8.53 -5.59 -4.10
N CYS A 27 8.07 -4.44 -4.58
CA CYS A 27 8.55 -3.14 -4.11
C CYS A 27 8.04 -2.86 -2.68
N ILE A 28 8.95 -2.51 -1.76
CA ILE A 28 8.59 -2.19 -0.38
C ILE A 28 7.69 -0.94 -0.30
N HIS A 29 7.93 0.06 -1.15
CA HIS A 29 7.15 1.29 -1.19
C HIS A 29 5.71 1.04 -1.66
N CYS A 30 5.52 0.25 -2.72
CA CYS A 30 4.19 -0.23 -3.14
C CYS A 30 3.48 -0.94 -1.98
N SER A 31 4.20 -1.82 -1.28
CA SER A 31 3.62 -2.57 -0.15
C SER A 31 3.14 -1.63 0.97
N ARG A 32 3.96 -0.64 1.36
CA ARG A 32 3.61 0.36 2.38
C ARG A 32 2.46 1.28 1.93
N GLU A 33 2.41 1.62 0.65
CA GLU A 33 1.32 2.42 0.08
C GLU A 33 0.00 1.63 0.11
N ASN A 34 0.02 0.37 -0.30
CA ASN A 34 -1.14 -0.51 -0.27
C ASN A 34 -1.65 -0.73 1.16
N GLN A 35 -0.74 -0.95 2.12
CA GLN A 35 -1.12 -1.08 3.54
C GLN A 35 -1.81 0.19 4.06
N ARG A 36 -1.27 1.37 3.75
CA ARG A 36 -1.89 2.65 4.13
C ARG A 36 -3.27 2.84 3.50
N ARG A 37 -3.41 2.49 2.22
CA ARG A 37 -4.71 2.54 1.52
C ARG A 37 -5.72 1.60 2.19
N TYR A 38 -5.33 0.35 2.47
CA TYR A 38 -6.17 -0.63 3.14
C TYR A 38 -6.66 -0.15 4.51
N MET A 39 -5.76 0.39 5.34
CA MET A 39 -6.13 0.94 6.65
C MET A 39 -7.13 2.09 6.53
N ARG A 40 -6.96 2.99 5.55
CA ARG A 40 -7.95 4.05 5.28
C ARG A 40 -9.31 3.47 4.87
N SER A 41 -9.31 2.48 3.98
CA SER A 41 -10.55 1.81 3.55
C SER A 41 -11.32 1.16 4.72
N LEU A 42 -10.60 0.58 5.70
CA LEU A 42 -11.22 0.02 6.90
C LEU A 42 -11.86 1.09 7.79
N VAL A 43 -11.17 2.21 7.98
CA VAL A 43 -11.70 3.36 8.73
C VAL A 43 -12.95 3.91 8.04
N ASP A 44 -12.89 4.12 6.73
CA ASP A 44 -14.04 4.60 5.93
C ASP A 44 -15.22 3.63 6.02
N ALA A 45 -14.97 2.32 5.94
CA ALA A 45 -16.01 1.30 6.07
C ALA A 45 -16.67 1.33 7.46
N ARG A 46 -15.87 1.48 8.52
CA ARG A 46 -16.38 1.62 9.89
C ARG A 46 -17.25 2.87 10.06
N HIS A 47 -16.86 4.01 9.49
CA HIS A 47 -17.69 5.22 9.50
C HIS A 47 -19.01 5.03 8.76
N LYS A 48 -18.99 4.37 7.59
CA LYS A 48 -20.21 4.07 6.83
C LYS A 48 -21.16 3.16 7.61
N LEU A 49 -20.64 2.13 8.28
CA LEU A 49 -21.44 1.26 9.13
C LEU A 49 -22.09 2.03 10.28
N ALA A 50 -21.33 2.86 10.99
CA ALA A 50 -21.87 3.67 12.08
C ALA A 50 -22.96 4.65 11.61
N ALA A 51 -22.82 5.22 10.41
CA ALA A 51 -23.85 6.09 9.83
C ALA A 51 -25.13 5.31 9.46
N ILE A 52 -24.99 4.08 8.96
CA ILE A 52 -26.14 3.20 8.67
C ILE A 52 -26.84 2.79 9.97
N GLU A 53 -26.09 2.39 11.00
CA GLU A 53 -26.64 2.03 12.31
C GLU A 53 -27.40 3.21 12.93
N ALA A 54 -26.85 4.43 12.86
CA ALA A 54 -27.51 5.63 13.35
C ALA A 54 -28.78 6.02 12.57
N ALA A 55 -28.87 5.66 11.29
CA ALA A 55 -30.06 5.93 10.47
C ALA A 55 -31.18 4.90 10.68
N LEU A 56 -30.86 3.74 11.26
CA LEU A 56 -31.81 2.65 11.54
C LEU A 56 -32.37 2.66 12.97
N ALA A 57 -31.72 3.39 13.89
CA ALA A 57 -32.15 3.58 15.28
C ALA A 57 -33.19 4.71 15.41
#